data_AF-A0A519RW57-F1
#
_entry.id   AF-A0A519RW57-F1
#
_cell.length_a   1.000
_cell.length_b   1.000
_cell.length_c   1.000
_cell.angle_alpha   90.00
_cell.angle_beta   90.00
_cell.angle_gamma   90.00
#
_symmetry.space_group_name_H-M   'P 1'
#
loop_
_entity.id
_entity.type
_entity.pdbx_description
1 polymer ?
#
loop_
_entity_poly.entity_id
_entity_poly.type
_entity_poly.pdbx_seq_one_letter_code
_entity_poly.pdbx_strand_id
1 'polypeptide(L)'
;MLISEFDTTASSVATDTARPARHYLPEDFYVTDWVALEPFFQELQTRDLLDAAALEQWLLDRSELEAVLSEDLAWRYIRMTCDTQEESRAESFQFFVQEIEPQVAPYDHGLNEKLLA
;
A
#
# COMPACT_ATOMS: atom_id res chain seq x y z
N MET A 1 -13.44 48.19 23.02
CA MET A 1 -12.16 47.82 22.42
C MET A 1 -12.23 46.31 22.19
N LEU A 2 -12.29 45.92 20.92
CA LEU A 2 -12.54 44.56 20.45
C LEU A 2 -11.35 43.66 20.81
N ILE A 3 -11.58 42.62 21.59
CA ILE A 3 -10.68 41.46 21.64
C ILE A 3 -11.22 40.45 20.64
N SER A 4 -10.40 40.24 19.61
CA SER A 4 -10.61 39.38 18.46
C SER A 4 -10.91 37.94 18.91
N GLU A 5 -11.98 37.37 18.36
CA GLU A 5 -12.22 35.93 18.37
C GLU A 5 -11.07 35.27 17.59
N PHE A 6 -10.19 34.57 18.30
CA PHE A 6 -9.28 33.63 17.66
C PHE A 6 -10.07 32.35 17.38
N ASP A 7 -10.30 32.16 16.09
CA ASP A 7 -10.91 31.00 15.47
C ASP A 7 -10.32 29.69 16.03
N THR A 8 -11.16 28.92 16.72
CA THR A 8 -10.83 27.57 17.16
C THR A 8 -11.25 26.63 16.03
N THR A 9 -10.38 26.47 15.05
CA THR A 9 -10.52 25.37 14.08
C THR A 9 -9.27 24.52 14.05
N ALA A 10 -9.50 23.25 14.37
CA ALA A 10 -8.71 22.07 14.04
C ALA A 10 -7.34 21.93 14.72
N SER A 11 -7.33 21.23 15.86
CA SER A 11 -6.19 20.40 16.24
C SER A 11 -6.70 19.06 16.75
N SER A 12 -6.85 18.12 15.83
CA SER A 12 -7.05 16.69 16.10
C SER A 12 -6.13 15.92 15.16
N VAL A 13 -4.84 15.84 15.50
CA VAL A 13 -3.83 15.19 14.63
C VAL A 13 -3.10 14.04 15.33
N ALA A 14 -3.50 13.63 16.54
CA ALA A 14 -2.77 12.61 17.32
C ALA A 14 -3.56 11.35 17.69
N THR A 15 -4.86 11.27 17.40
CA THR A 15 -5.72 10.13 17.80
C THR A 15 -6.66 9.68 16.68
N ASP A 16 -6.46 10.17 15.45
CA ASP A 16 -7.22 9.68 14.32
C ASP A 16 -6.68 8.32 13.89
N THR A 17 -7.48 7.27 14.13
CA THR A 17 -7.17 5.89 13.72
C THR A 17 -7.88 5.51 12.42
N ALA A 18 -8.54 6.47 11.76
CA ALA A 18 -9.18 6.20 10.48
C ALA A 18 -8.12 5.97 9.40
N ARG A 19 -8.31 4.89 8.62
CA ARG A 19 -7.51 4.65 7.43
C ARG A 19 -7.78 5.78 6.42
N PRO A 20 -6.76 6.40 5.82
CA PRO A 20 -6.98 7.31 4.71
C PRO A 20 -7.72 6.60 3.56
N ALA A 21 -8.55 7.35 2.83
CA ALA A 21 -9.25 6.84 1.66
C ALA A 21 -8.24 6.41 0.59
N ARG A 22 -8.53 5.30 -0.09
CA ARG A 22 -7.69 4.84 -1.21
C ARG A 22 -7.97 5.66 -2.47
N HIS A 23 -6.94 5.93 -3.23
CA HIS A 23 -7.01 6.72 -4.47
C HIS A 23 -6.62 5.89 -5.69
N TYR A 24 -5.73 4.92 -5.53
CA TYR A 24 -5.18 4.12 -6.60
C TYR A 24 -5.81 2.73 -6.66
N LEU A 25 -5.91 2.06 -5.51
CA LEU A 25 -6.53 0.76 -5.37
C LEU A 25 -8.02 0.90 -5.03
N PRO A 26 -8.86 -0.08 -5.41
CA PRO A 26 -10.24 -0.14 -4.93
C PRO A 26 -10.30 -0.12 -3.39
N GLU A 27 -11.29 0.57 -2.82
CA GLU A 27 -11.46 0.70 -1.36
C GLU A 27 -11.56 -0.67 -0.68
N ASP A 28 -12.27 -1.61 -1.30
CA ASP A 28 -12.44 -3.00 -0.83
C ASP A 28 -11.40 -3.98 -1.41
N PHE A 29 -10.27 -3.48 -1.91
CA PHE A 29 -9.23 -4.36 -2.47
C PHE A 29 -8.55 -5.19 -1.38
N TYR A 30 -8.43 -6.50 -1.64
CA TYR A 30 -7.76 -7.49 -0.81
C TYR A 30 -6.75 -8.26 -1.65
N VAL A 31 -5.59 -8.54 -1.05
CA VAL A 31 -4.54 -9.32 -1.69
C VAL A 31 -4.92 -10.81 -1.66
N THR A 32 -5.44 -11.32 -2.77
CA THR A 32 -5.81 -12.74 -2.90
C THR A 32 -4.68 -13.55 -3.52
N ASP A 33 -4.22 -13.12 -4.68
CA ASP A 33 -3.20 -13.78 -5.50
C ASP A 33 -2.41 -12.76 -6.30
N TRP A 34 -1.38 -13.24 -7.01
CA TRP A 34 -0.56 -12.41 -7.88
C TRP A 34 -1.36 -11.79 -9.04
N VAL A 35 -2.34 -12.51 -9.60
CA VAL A 35 -3.11 -12.06 -10.78
C VAL A 35 -3.93 -10.80 -10.47
N ALA A 36 -4.41 -10.66 -9.23
CA ALA A 36 -5.09 -9.45 -8.77
C ALA A 36 -4.15 -8.25 -8.61
N LEU A 37 -2.86 -8.47 -8.34
CA LEU A 37 -1.85 -7.43 -8.11
C LEU A 37 -1.15 -6.99 -9.40
N GLU A 38 -0.87 -7.94 -10.27
CA GLU A 38 -0.07 -7.77 -11.49
C GLU A 38 -0.50 -6.55 -12.34
N PRO A 39 -1.80 -6.30 -12.59
CA PRO A 39 -2.22 -5.16 -13.40
C PRO A 39 -1.78 -3.81 -12.82
N PHE A 40 -1.76 -3.67 -11.49
CA PHE A 40 -1.36 -2.43 -10.82
C PHE A 40 0.14 -2.19 -10.93
N PHE A 41 0.95 -3.25 -10.85
CA PHE A 41 2.39 -3.15 -11.05
C PHE A 41 2.75 -2.84 -12.51
N GLN A 42 2.09 -3.51 -13.46
CA GLN A 42 2.29 -3.27 -14.89
C GLN A 42 1.89 -1.85 -15.30
N GLU A 43 0.78 -1.34 -14.76
CA GLU A 43 0.34 0.03 -15.00
C GLU A 43 1.38 1.02 -14.48
N LEU A 44 1.84 0.90 -13.23
CA LEU A 44 2.88 1.79 -12.68
C LEU A 44 4.19 1.70 -13.47
N GLN A 45 4.56 0.53 -13.97
CA GLN A 45 5.79 0.35 -14.76
C GLN A 45 5.68 1.01 -16.13
N THR A 46 4.51 0.99 -16.76
CA THR A 46 4.29 1.51 -18.13
C THR A 46 3.78 2.95 -18.19
N ARG A 47 3.29 3.51 -17.08
CA ARG A 47 2.74 4.88 -17.03
C ARG A 47 3.75 5.96 -17.45
N ASP A 48 3.38 6.87 -18.33
CA ASP A 48 4.25 7.98 -18.73
C ASP A 48 4.40 9.02 -17.62
N LEU A 49 5.64 9.46 -17.37
CA LEU A 49 6.00 10.51 -16.40
C LEU A 49 6.42 11.78 -17.13
N LEU A 50 5.44 12.61 -17.49
CA LEU A 50 5.64 13.77 -18.37
C LEU A 50 6.07 15.04 -17.63
N ASP A 51 5.69 15.17 -16.36
CA ASP A 51 5.96 16.33 -15.53
C ASP A 51 6.09 15.96 -14.04
N ALA A 52 6.40 16.97 -13.21
CA ALA A 52 6.58 16.78 -11.78
C ALA A 52 5.30 16.34 -11.05
N ALA A 53 4.12 16.77 -11.53
CA ALA A 53 2.84 16.39 -10.93
C ALA A 53 2.50 14.92 -11.23
N ALA A 54 2.79 14.47 -12.45
CA ALA A 54 2.67 13.07 -12.85
C ALA A 54 3.60 12.17 -12.03
N LEU A 55 4.84 12.61 -11.77
CA LEU A 55 5.78 11.90 -10.90
C LEU A 55 5.28 11.84 -9.45
N GLU A 56 4.78 12.94 -8.90
CA GLU A 56 4.22 12.98 -7.55
C GLU A 56 3.04 12.01 -7.41
N GLN A 57 2.09 12.04 -8.35
CA GLN A 57 0.96 11.11 -8.34
C GLN A 57 1.42 9.65 -8.48
N TRP A 58 2.40 9.38 -9.34
CA TRP A 58 2.95 8.04 -9.49
C TRP A 58 3.62 7.53 -8.20
N LEU A 59 4.33 8.39 -7.47
CA LEU A 59 4.91 8.05 -6.17
C LEU A 59 3.83 7.75 -5.12
N LEU A 60 2.74 8.53 -5.10
CA LEU A 60 1.61 8.30 -4.20
C LEU A 60 0.92 6.96 -4.50
N ASP A 61 0.64 6.67 -5.77
CA ASP A 61 0.00 5.42 -6.20
C ASP A 61 0.88 4.20 -5.88
N ARG A 62 2.19 4.32 -6.15
CA ARG A 62 3.17 3.30 -5.77
C ARG A 62 3.19 3.09 -4.25
N SER A 63 3.23 4.17 -3.47
CA SER A 63 3.25 4.10 -2.01
C SER A 63 1.97 3.46 -1.46
N GLU A 64 0.82 3.69 -2.08
CA GLU A 64 -0.45 3.06 -1.69
C GLU A 64 -0.43 1.55 -1.95
N LEU A 65 0.08 1.13 -3.11
CA LEU A 65 0.23 -0.29 -3.44
C LEU A 65 1.17 -1.02 -2.48
N GLU A 66 2.34 -0.45 -2.20
CA GLU A 66 3.31 -1.00 -1.25
C GLU A 66 2.73 -1.08 0.17
N ALA A 67 1.97 -0.06 0.60
CA ALA A 67 1.32 -0.05 1.91
C ALA A 67 0.30 -1.19 2.06
N VAL A 68 -0.51 -1.46 1.03
CA VAL A 68 -1.49 -2.55 1.05
C VAL A 68 -0.80 -3.92 1.12
N LEU A 69 0.28 -4.12 0.37
CA LEU A 69 1.06 -5.36 0.43
C LEU A 69 1.70 -5.58 1.81
N SER A 70 2.31 -4.52 2.36
CA SER A 70 2.93 -4.56 3.67
C SER A 70 1.92 -4.85 4.78
N GLU A 71 0.75 -4.21 4.73
CA GLU A 71 -0.34 -4.43 5.68
C GLU A 71 -0.87 -5.88 5.60
N ASP A 72 -1.10 -6.41 4.40
CA ASP A 72 -1.59 -7.78 4.23
C ASP A 72 -0.60 -8.82 4.77
N LEU A 73 0.69 -8.67 4.44
CA LEU A 73 1.75 -9.52 4.98
C LEU A 73 1.83 -9.44 6.51
N ALA A 74 1.78 -8.23 7.06
CA ALA A 74 1.80 -8.02 8.51
C ALA A 74 0.62 -8.72 9.19
N TRP A 75 -0.59 -8.62 8.64
CA TRP A 75 -1.76 -9.32 9.18
C TRP A 75 -1.65 -10.84 9.08
N ARG A 76 -1.12 -11.39 7.96
CA ARG A 76 -0.87 -12.83 7.83
C ARG A 76 0.12 -13.31 8.90
N TYR A 77 1.20 -12.57 9.11
CA TYR A 77 2.20 -12.88 10.13
C TYR A 77 1.62 -12.81 11.55
N ILE A 78 0.88 -11.75 11.88
CA ILE A 78 0.22 -11.60 13.19
C ILE A 78 -0.75 -12.78 13.42
N ARG A 79 -1.59 -13.10 12.44
CA ARG A 79 -2.56 -14.20 12.57
C ARG A 79 -1.87 -15.54 12.79
N MET A 80 -0.83 -15.83 12.00
CA MET A 80 0.00 -17.04 12.13
C MET A 80 0.63 -17.15 13.51
N THR A 81 1.16 -16.04 14.06
CA THR A 81 1.85 -16.05 15.36
C THR A 81 0.90 -16.08 16.56
N CYS A 82 -0.32 -15.55 16.44
CA CYS A 82 -1.32 -15.59 17.51
C CYS A 82 -2.01 -16.95 17.68
N ASP A 83 -2.07 -17.79 16.64
CA ASP A 83 -2.80 -19.06 16.66
C ASP A 83 -2.05 -20.13 15.84
N THR A 84 -0.95 -20.61 16.40
CA THR A 84 0.01 -21.47 15.70
C THR A 84 -0.48 -22.91 15.48
N GLN A 85 -1.65 -23.27 15.99
CA GLN A 85 -2.26 -24.60 15.78
C GLN A 85 -3.17 -24.63 14.55
N GLU A 86 -3.45 -23.48 13.95
CA GLU A 86 -4.34 -23.33 12.81
C GLU A 86 -3.52 -23.28 11.52
N GLU A 87 -3.43 -24.43 10.84
CA GLU A 87 -2.54 -24.66 9.69
C GLU A 87 -2.81 -23.68 8.52
N SER A 88 -4.07 -23.27 8.29
CA SER A 88 -4.38 -22.40 7.16
C SER A 88 -3.80 -20.99 7.28
N ARG A 89 -3.54 -20.50 8.50
CA ARG A 89 -2.81 -19.23 8.70
C ARG A 89 -1.34 -19.34 8.32
N ALA A 90 -0.71 -20.46 8.67
CA ALA A 90 0.67 -20.72 8.28
C ALA A 90 0.77 -20.86 6.75
N GLU A 91 -0.15 -21.61 6.13
CA GLU A 91 -0.25 -21.72 4.67
C GLU A 91 -0.50 -20.35 4.02
N SER A 92 -1.36 -19.51 4.58
CA SER A 92 -1.64 -18.17 4.05
C SER A 92 -0.41 -17.27 4.06
N PHE A 93 0.38 -17.28 5.14
CA PHE A 93 1.65 -16.54 5.21
C PHE A 93 2.67 -17.12 4.22
N GLN A 94 2.81 -18.44 4.22
CA GLN A 94 3.76 -19.15 3.36
C GLN A 94 3.44 -18.97 1.87
N PHE A 95 2.16 -18.91 1.49
CA PHE A 95 1.72 -18.60 0.14
C PHE A 95 2.17 -17.21 -0.29
N PHE A 96 2.02 -16.20 0.58
CA PHE A 96 2.47 -14.85 0.26
C PHE A 96 3.98 -14.83 -0.02
N VAL A 97 4.79 -15.44 0.84
CA VAL A 97 6.25 -15.49 0.71
C VAL A 97 6.72 -16.30 -0.50
N GLN A 98 6.02 -17.38 -0.86
CA GLN A 98 6.44 -18.26 -1.97
C GLN A 98 5.89 -17.84 -3.33
N GLU A 99 4.67 -17.30 -3.38
CA GLU A 99 3.97 -17.07 -4.64
C GLU A 99 3.82 -15.58 -4.98
N ILE A 100 3.75 -14.69 -3.97
CA ILE A 100 3.54 -13.25 -4.19
C ILE A 100 4.87 -12.49 -4.15
N GLU A 101 5.66 -12.59 -3.07
CA GLU A 101 6.91 -11.82 -2.92
C GLU A 101 7.91 -12.02 -4.09
N PRO A 102 8.13 -13.24 -4.62
CA PRO A 102 9.07 -13.43 -5.72
C PRO A 102 8.61 -12.79 -7.02
N GLN A 103 7.30 -12.62 -7.20
CA GLN A 103 6.73 -11.92 -8.34
C GLN A 103 6.81 -10.40 -8.15
N VAL A 104 6.58 -9.88 -6.94
CA VAL A 104 6.69 -8.45 -6.62
C VAL A 104 8.12 -7.93 -6.81
N ALA A 105 9.13 -8.67 -6.35
CA ALA A 105 10.53 -8.24 -6.33
C ALA A 105 11.08 -7.68 -7.67
N PRO A 106 10.90 -8.33 -8.84
CA PRO A 106 11.34 -7.75 -10.11
C PRO A 106 10.58 -6.47 -10.50
N TYR A 107 9.30 -6.33 -10.13
CA TYR A 107 8.56 -5.09 -10.39
C TYR A 107 9.05 -3.97 -9.48
N ASP A 108 9.26 -4.21 -8.19
CA ASP A 108 9.83 -3.21 -7.27
C ASP A 108 11.18 -2.69 -7.78
N HIS A 109 12.03 -3.60 -8.27
CA HIS A 109 13.28 -3.20 -8.91
C HIS A 109 13.04 -2.33 -10.14
N GLY A 110 12.16 -2.74 -11.06
CA GLY A 110 11.85 -1.96 -12.26
C GLY A 110 11.23 -0.58 -11.95
N LEU A 111 10.39 -0.48 -10.91
CA LEU A 111 9.85 0.80 -10.45
C LEU A 111 10.96 1.69 -9.86
N ASN A 112 11.92 1.12 -9.14
CA ASN A 112 13.09 1.86 -8.64
C ASN A 112 13.99 2.35 -9.78
N GLU A 113 14.26 1.52 -10.79
CA GLU A 113 15.03 1.93 -11.97
C GLU A 113 14.31 3.07 -12.71
N LYS A 114 13.00 2.97 -12.88
CA LYS A 114 12.16 4.02 -13.50
C LYS A 114 12.23 5.36 -12.75
N LEU A 115 12.28 5.33 -11.42
CA LEU A 115 12.41 6.54 -10.61
C LEU A 115 13.78 7.23 -10.77
N LEU A 116 14.82 6.47 -11.08
CA LEU A 116 16.19 6.98 -11.23
C LEU A 116 16.53 7.44 -12.66
N ALA A 117 15.72 7.05 -13.64
CA ALA A 117 15.91 7.37 -15.06
C ALA A 117 15.59 8.84 -15.39
#